data_AF-A0A524BDM9-F1
#
_entry.id   AF-A0A524BDM9-F1
#
_cell.length_a   1.000
_cell.length_b   1.000
_cell.length_c   1.000
_cell.angle_alpha   90.00
_cell.angle_beta   90.00
_cell.angle_gamma   90.00
#
_symmetry.space_group_name_H-M   'P 1'
#
loop_
_entity.id
_entity.type
_entity.pdbx_description
1 polymer ?
#
loop_
_entity_poly.entity_id
_entity_poly.type
_entity_poly.pdbx_seq_one_letter_code
_entity_poly.pdbx_strand_id
1 'polypeptide(L)'
;MPQLAFLSAWHRNFALHIDLAVQGQEGLHLSAAEVGDDHLCQLGRWLHDNAAKLAEQPAYQRLLSLHAEYHAQAERVIRAHLAGHAGLEAVASLHSVSAEVVAAINALDAELRPIADLRLDSPANASFWDDSLLIGHGVIDEQHKAIAQLGDRMLREPALPLSSDAGSRFLHDFYRLVALHFETEEIAMRRMQLPPDVLKAHFDEHSRLLDQIVSYSVDFSRSREIKTVGDITQDLFGVIIDHVVNFDLGLRPRNLSAE
;
A
#
# COMPACT_ATOMS: atom_id res chain seq x y z
N MET A 1 1.29 -15.41 4.46
CA MET A 1 0.61 -14.88 3.25
C MET A 1 0.50 -13.38 3.42
N PRO A 2 0.61 -12.56 2.35
CA PRO A 2 0.28 -11.13 2.44
C PRO A 2 -1.13 -10.94 3.02
N GLN A 3 -1.31 -10.00 3.93
CA GLN A 3 -2.63 -9.72 4.50
C GLN A 3 -3.47 -8.97 3.47
N LEU A 4 -4.77 -9.22 3.43
CA LEU A 4 -5.65 -8.65 2.39
C LEU A 4 -5.74 -7.12 2.47
N ALA A 5 -5.57 -6.53 3.66
CA ALA A 5 -5.44 -5.08 3.82
C ALA A 5 -4.26 -4.47 3.04
N PHE A 6 -3.12 -5.16 2.98
CA PHE A 6 -1.97 -4.74 2.17
C PHE A 6 -2.31 -4.72 0.67
N LEU A 7 -3.06 -5.71 0.19
CA LEU A 7 -3.49 -5.76 -1.21
C LEU A 7 -4.54 -4.69 -1.53
N SER A 8 -5.40 -4.34 -0.56
CA SER A 8 -6.36 -3.24 -0.68
C SER A 8 -5.65 -1.89 -0.87
N ALA A 9 -4.66 -1.58 -0.03
CA ALA A 9 -3.87 -0.35 -0.13
C ALA A 9 -3.14 -0.25 -1.49
N TRP A 10 -2.55 -1.36 -1.97
CA TRP A 10 -1.93 -1.44 -3.30
C TRP A 10 -2.92 -1.16 -4.43
N HIS A 11 -4.11 -1.77 -4.39
CA HIS A 11 -5.13 -1.57 -5.40
C HIS A 11 -5.61 -0.11 -5.46
N ARG A 12 -5.83 0.52 -4.31
CA ARG A 12 -6.24 1.93 -4.25
C ARG A 12 -5.17 2.89 -4.75
N ASN A 13 -3.89 2.62 -4.46
CA ASN A 13 -2.82 3.42 -5.04
C ASN A 13 -2.81 3.33 -6.57
N PHE A 14 -2.97 2.12 -7.10
CA PHE A 14 -3.04 1.92 -8.54
C PHE A 14 -4.21 2.71 -9.16
N ALA A 15 -5.38 2.73 -8.52
CA ALA A 15 -6.50 3.58 -8.94
C ALA A 15 -6.15 5.07 -8.93
N LEU A 16 -5.48 5.55 -7.87
CA LEU A 16 -5.01 6.93 -7.79
C LEU A 16 -4.06 7.29 -8.94
N HIS A 17 -3.10 6.41 -9.27
CA HIS A 17 -2.16 6.63 -10.38
C HIS A 17 -2.87 6.77 -11.72
N ILE A 18 -3.92 6.00 -11.96
CA ILE A 18 -4.74 6.14 -13.17
C ILE A 18 -5.43 7.50 -13.19
N ASP A 19 -6.04 7.94 -12.09
CA ASP A 19 -6.69 9.24 -12.01
C ASP A 19 -5.71 10.38 -12.32
N LEU A 20 -4.50 10.28 -11.78
CA LEU A 20 -3.45 11.27 -11.97
C LEU A 20 -2.97 11.33 -13.42
N ALA A 21 -2.73 10.17 -14.02
CA ALA A 21 -2.35 10.08 -15.42
C ALA A 21 -3.44 10.70 -16.31
N VAL A 22 -4.71 10.38 -16.05
CA VAL A 22 -5.85 10.93 -16.81
C VAL A 22 -6.00 12.44 -16.62
N GLN A 23 -5.61 12.97 -15.47
CA GLN A 23 -5.58 14.42 -15.20
C GLN A 23 -4.36 15.13 -15.78
N GLY A 24 -3.46 14.42 -16.48
CA GLY A 24 -2.31 14.99 -17.16
C GLY A 24 -1.15 15.38 -16.22
N GLN A 25 -0.98 14.69 -15.10
CA GLN A 25 0.15 14.92 -14.20
C GLN A 25 1.49 14.57 -14.88
N GLU A 26 2.45 15.50 -14.83
CA GLU A 26 3.77 15.31 -15.41
C GLU A 26 4.55 14.20 -14.68
N GLY A 27 5.27 13.37 -15.44
CA GLY A 27 6.09 12.27 -14.92
C GLY A 27 5.36 10.93 -14.72
N LEU A 28 4.03 10.90 -14.79
CA LEU A 28 3.22 9.68 -14.71
C LEU A 28 2.88 9.16 -16.11
N HIS A 29 3.75 8.31 -16.66
CA HIS A 29 3.51 7.63 -17.93
C HIS A 29 3.03 6.20 -17.68
N LEU A 30 1.73 5.96 -17.85
CA LEU A 30 1.14 4.63 -17.78
C LEU A 30 0.98 4.03 -19.18
N SER A 31 1.50 2.82 -19.39
CA SER A 31 1.18 2.03 -20.57
C SER A 31 -0.19 1.39 -20.42
N ALA A 32 -1.06 1.59 -21.41
CA ALA A 32 -2.37 0.91 -21.44
C ALA A 32 -2.24 -0.62 -21.36
N ALA A 33 -1.22 -1.19 -22.01
CA ALA A 33 -1.00 -2.63 -22.00
C ALA A 33 -0.55 -3.14 -20.63
N GLU A 34 0.32 -2.40 -19.94
CA GLU A 34 0.76 -2.78 -18.58
C GLU A 34 -0.37 -2.59 -17.56
N VAL A 35 -1.18 -1.55 -17.71
CA VAL A 35 -2.37 -1.30 -16.89
C VAL A 35 -3.43 -2.38 -17.09
N GLY A 36 -3.59 -2.90 -18.31
CA GLY A 36 -4.55 -3.96 -18.62
C GLY A 36 -4.13 -5.36 -18.18
N ASP A 37 -2.84 -5.59 -17.95
CA ASP A 37 -2.32 -6.88 -17.50
C ASP A 37 -2.39 -6.98 -15.97
N ASP A 38 -3.44 -7.63 -15.48
CA ASP A 38 -3.71 -7.76 -14.06
C ASP A 38 -2.65 -8.61 -13.33
N HIS A 39 -1.94 -9.49 -14.03
CA HIS A 39 -0.82 -10.27 -13.48
C HIS A 39 0.39 -9.41 -13.11
N LEU A 40 0.53 -8.21 -13.67
CA LEU A 40 1.62 -7.29 -13.35
C LEU A 40 1.35 -6.50 -12.06
N CYS A 41 0.11 -6.50 -11.58
CA CYS A 41 -0.26 -5.86 -10.34
C CYS A 41 0.00 -6.78 -9.13
N GLN A 42 0.23 -6.19 -7.94
CA GLN A 42 0.55 -6.95 -6.73
C GLN A 42 -0.61 -7.86 -6.28
N LEU A 43 -1.84 -7.36 -6.38
CA LEU A 43 -3.04 -8.13 -6.06
C LEU A 43 -3.23 -9.28 -7.06
N GLY A 44 -3.06 -9.04 -8.37
CA GLY A 44 -3.15 -10.08 -9.38
C GLY A 44 -2.14 -11.20 -9.16
N ARG A 45 -0.84 -10.88 -8.99
CA ARG A 45 0.17 -11.89 -8.63
C ARG A 45 -0.28 -12.74 -7.43
N TRP A 46 -0.74 -12.08 -6.37
CA TRP A 46 -1.22 -12.78 -5.18
C TRP A 46 -2.41 -13.70 -5.46
N LEU A 47 -3.38 -13.25 -6.25
CA LEU A 47 -4.53 -14.05 -6.63
C LEU A 47 -4.06 -15.32 -7.36
N HIS A 48 -3.23 -15.16 -8.39
CA HIS A 48 -2.73 -16.29 -9.18
C HIS A 48 -1.87 -17.27 -8.36
N ASP A 49 -0.99 -16.76 -7.50
CA ASP A 49 -0.15 -17.58 -6.62
C ASP A 49 -0.97 -18.40 -5.60
N ASN A 50 -2.18 -17.95 -5.27
CA ASN A 50 -3.06 -18.62 -4.29
C ASN A 50 -4.24 -19.34 -4.92
N ALA A 51 -4.36 -19.36 -6.26
CA ALA A 51 -5.52 -19.92 -6.97
C ALA A 51 -5.83 -21.37 -6.56
N ALA A 52 -4.82 -22.23 -6.46
CA ALA A 52 -5.02 -23.62 -6.07
C ALA A 52 -5.55 -23.80 -4.64
N LYS A 53 -5.23 -22.87 -3.74
CA LYS A 53 -5.64 -22.92 -2.32
C LYS A 53 -7.01 -22.30 -2.11
N LEU A 54 -7.32 -21.27 -2.90
CA LEU A 54 -8.47 -20.42 -2.65
C LEU A 54 -9.63 -20.64 -3.64
N ALA A 55 -9.47 -21.52 -4.62
CA ALA A 55 -10.44 -21.76 -5.69
C ALA A 55 -11.87 -22.02 -5.18
N GLU A 56 -12.02 -22.68 -4.03
CA GLU A 56 -13.33 -23.05 -3.49
C GLU A 56 -14.03 -21.92 -2.70
N GLN A 57 -13.34 -20.81 -2.40
CA GLN A 57 -13.96 -19.70 -1.67
C GLN A 57 -14.76 -18.79 -2.61
N PRO A 58 -16.06 -18.57 -2.37
CA PRO A 58 -16.87 -17.70 -3.19
C PRO A 58 -16.36 -16.26 -3.23
N ALA A 59 -15.86 -15.72 -2.10
CA ALA A 59 -15.29 -14.38 -2.07
C ALA A 59 -14.02 -14.26 -2.94
N TYR A 60 -13.22 -15.33 -3.01
CA TYR A 60 -12.02 -15.36 -3.86
C TYR A 60 -12.40 -15.33 -5.34
N GLN A 61 -13.38 -16.14 -5.77
CA GLN A 61 -13.84 -16.14 -7.15
C GLN A 61 -14.44 -14.79 -7.57
N ARG A 62 -15.21 -14.15 -6.67
CA ARG A 62 -15.74 -12.81 -6.91
C ARG A 62 -14.63 -11.78 -7.04
N LEU A 63 -13.64 -11.81 -6.15
CA LEU A 63 -12.49 -10.92 -6.19
C LEU A 63 -11.69 -11.08 -7.49
N LEU A 64 -11.38 -12.31 -7.90
CA LEU A 64 -10.65 -12.60 -9.14
C LEU A 64 -11.38 -12.01 -10.36
N SER A 65 -12.70 -12.21 -10.45
CA SER A 65 -13.50 -11.70 -11.56
C SER A 65 -13.54 -10.16 -11.59
N LEU A 66 -13.79 -9.52 -10.45
CA LEU A 66 -13.83 -8.05 -10.33
C LEU A 66 -12.48 -7.42 -10.63
N HIS A 67 -11.39 -8.07 -10.20
CA HIS A 67 -10.04 -7.58 -10.43
C HIS A 67 -9.69 -7.55 -11.92
N ALA A 68 -9.97 -8.63 -12.65
CA ALA A 68 -9.78 -8.69 -14.09
C ALA A 68 -10.66 -7.66 -14.83
N GLU A 69 -11.91 -7.48 -14.39
CA GLU A 69 -12.80 -6.45 -14.92
C GLU A 69 -12.24 -5.05 -14.72
N TYR A 70 -11.76 -4.75 -13.52
CA TYR A 70 -11.15 -3.46 -13.19
C TYR A 70 -9.97 -3.14 -14.11
N HIS A 71 -9.03 -4.07 -14.31
CA HIS A 71 -7.88 -3.87 -15.18
C HIS A 71 -8.28 -3.69 -16.64
N ALA A 72 -9.27 -4.45 -17.13
CA ALA A 72 -9.82 -4.26 -18.46
C ALA A 72 -10.50 -2.89 -18.66
N GLN A 73 -11.15 -2.34 -17.62
CA GLN A 73 -11.71 -1.00 -17.66
C GLN A 73 -10.61 0.08 -17.58
N ALA A 74 -9.61 -0.13 -16.72
CA ALA A 74 -8.46 0.76 -16.57
C ALA A 74 -7.70 0.92 -17.89
N GLU A 75 -7.46 -0.18 -18.62
CA GLU A 75 -6.85 -0.14 -19.95
C GLU A 75 -7.65 0.76 -20.90
N ARG A 76 -8.99 0.61 -20.93
CA ARG A 76 -9.86 1.42 -21.81
C ARG A 76 -9.77 2.89 -21.45
N VAL A 77 -9.75 3.23 -20.16
CA VAL A 77 -9.62 4.61 -19.67
C VAL A 77 -8.29 5.21 -20.13
N ILE A 78 -7.17 4.50 -19.96
CA ILE A 78 -5.86 4.98 -20.39
C ILE A 78 -5.77 5.11 -21.91
N ARG A 79 -6.29 4.15 -22.69
CA ARG A 79 -6.35 4.25 -24.16
C ARG A 79 -7.16 5.47 -24.61
N ALA A 80 -8.32 5.70 -24.00
CA ALA A 80 -9.14 6.86 -24.30
C ALA A 80 -8.41 8.16 -23.95
N HIS A 81 -7.72 8.21 -22.81
CA HIS A 81 -6.92 9.36 -22.41
C HIS A 81 -5.79 9.66 -23.40
N LEU A 82 -5.00 8.65 -23.76
CA LEU A 82 -3.90 8.78 -24.73
C LEU A 82 -4.38 9.21 -26.12
N ALA A 83 -5.62 8.87 -26.48
CA ALA A 83 -6.26 9.33 -27.70
C ALA A 83 -6.87 10.75 -27.59
N GLY A 84 -6.86 11.38 -26.41
CA GLY A 84 -7.48 12.69 -26.17
C GLY A 84 -8.99 12.66 -25.91
N HIS A 85 -9.55 11.48 -25.59
CA HIS A 85 -11.00 11.24 -25.48
C HIS A 85 -11.45 10.74 -24.09
N ALA A 86 -10.60 10.79 -23.05
CA ALA A 86 -11.02 10.34 -21.72
C ALA A 86 -12.16 11.21 -21.17
N GLY A 87 -13.35 10.63 -21.10
CA GLY A 87 -14.52 11.24 -20.48
C GLY A 87 -14.57 10.98 -18.97
N LEU A 88 -15.09 11.94 -18.22
CA LEU A 88 -15.33 11.85 -16.76
C LEU A 88 -16.16 10.61 -16.37
N GLU A 89 -17.07 10.18 -17.26
CA GLU A 89 -17.91 9.00 -17.06
C GLU A 89 -17.10 7.69 -17.00
N ALA A 90 -16.06 7.56 -17.82
CA ALA A 90 -15.22 6.36 -17.84
C ALA A 90 -14.39 6.24 -16.56
N VAL A 91 -13.90 7.37 -16.03
CA VAL A 91 -13.19 7.43 -14.74
C VAL A 91 -14.13 7.11 -13.58
N ALA A 92 -15.36 7.66 -13.59
CA ALA A 92 -16.36 7.37 -12.56
C ALA A 92 -16.76 5.88 -12.54
N SER A 93 -16.91 5.25 -13.71
CA SER A 93 -17.15 3.80 -13.82
C SER A 93 -16.00 3.01 -13.19
N LEU A 94 -14.76 3.40 -13.48
CA LEU A 94 -13.57 2.74 -12.94
C LEU A 94 -13.52 2.85 -11.40
N HIS A 95 -13.88 4.00 -10.82
CA HIS A 95 -13.99 4.17 -9.36
C HIS A 95 -15.01 3.24 -8.73
N SER A 96 -16.17 3.06 -9.37
CA SER A 96 -17.20 2.13 -8.90
C SER A 96 -16.66 0.69 -8.82
N VAL A 97 -16.00 0.23 -9.88
CA VAL A 97 -15.41 -1.12 -9.89
C VAL A 97 -14.28 -1.25 -8.87
N SER A 98 -13.45 -0.21 -8.70
CA SER A 98 -12.41 -0.20 -7.66
C SER A 98 -13.00 -0.38 -6.26
N ALA A 99 -14.11 0.30 -5.95
CA ALA A 99 -14.81 0.15 -4.68
C ALA A 99 -15.33 -1.28 -4.48
N GLU A 100 -15.85 -1.91 -5.54
CA GLU A 100 -16.26 -3.32 -5.50
C GLU A 100 -15.09 -4.29 -5.29
N VAL A 101 -13.93 -4.04 -5.93
CA VAL A 101 -12.71 -4.82 -5.69
C VAL A 101 -12.32 -4.73 -4.22
N VAL A 102 -12.28 -3.53 -3.64
CA VAL A 102 -11.97 -3.35 -2.21
C VAL A 102 -12.98 -4.06 -1.31
N ALA A 103 -14.26 -3.97 -1.61
CA ALA A 103 -15.29 -4.69 -0.86
C ALA A 103 -15.10 -6.21 -0.94
N ALA A 104 -14.73 -6.74 -2.10
CA ALA A 104 -14.44 -8.15 -2.30
C ALA A 104 -13.17 -8.61 -1.55
N ILE A 105 -12.14 -7.77 -1.47
CA ILE A 105 -10.95 -8.01 -0.64
C ILE A 105 -11.36 -8.15 0.83
N ASN A 106 -12.19 -7.23 1.34
CA ASN A 106 -12.67 -7.27 2.72
C ASN A 106 -13.56 -8.50 3.00
N ALA A 107 -14.39 -8.89 2.04
CA ALA A 107 -15.21 -10.09 2.15
C ALA A 107 -14.35 -11.36 2.21
N LEU A 108 -13.30 -11.44 1.39
CA LEU A 108 -12.35 -12.55 1.43
C LEU A 108 -11.58 -12.56 2.76
N ASP A 109 -11.22 -11.39 3.32
CA ASP A 109 -10.56 -11.31 4.63
C ASP A 109 -11.48 -11.87 5.73
N ALA A 110 -12.75 -11.52 5.70
CA ALA A 110 -13.73 -12.06 6.64
C ALA A 110 -13.91 -13.58 6.49
N GLU A 111 -13.90 -14.10 5.26
CA GLU A 111 -14.04 -15.54 4.98
C GLU A 111 -12.81 -16.36 5.42
N LEU A 112 -11.60 -15.80 5.26
CA LEU A 112 -10.35 -16.47 5.60
C LEU A 112 -9.96 -16.36 7.08
N ARG A 113 -10.59 -15.46 7.84
CA ARG A 113 -10.41 -15.40 9.31
C ARG A 113 -10.93 -16.71 9.94
N PRO A 114 -10.10 -17.43 10.73
CA PRO A 114 -10.57 -18.61 11.44
C PRO A 114 -11.73 -18.25 12.39
N ILE A 115 -12.76 -19.11 12.47
CA ILE A 115 -13.84 -19.00 13.48
C ILE A 115 -13.28 -18.94 14.92
N ALA A 116 -12.05 -19.42 15.16
CA ALA A 116 -11.36 -19.35 16.45
C ALA A 116 -10.84 -17.95 16.83
N ASP A 117 -10.58 -17.06 15.87
CA ASP A 117 -10.11 -15.68 16.13
C ASP A 117 -11.23 -14.73 16.57
N LEU A 118 -12.49 -15.19 16.55
CA LEU A 118 -13.63 -14.47 17.13
C LEU A 118 -13.68 -14.55 18.67
N ARG A 119 -12.80 -15.34 19.32
CA ARG A 119 -12.84 -15.61 20.77
C ARG A 119 -11.51 -15.51 21.51
N LEU A 120 -10.51 -14.87 20.93
CA LEU A 120 -9.31 -14.52 21.67
C LEU A 120 -9.18 -13.01 21.71
N ASP A 121 -9.46 -12.46 22.89
CA ASP A 121 -8.65 -11.38 23.44
C ASP A 121 -7.18 -11.86 23.49
N SER A 122 -6.53 -12.02 22.32
CA SER A 122 -5.08 -11.87 22.23
C SER A 122 -4.77 -10.46 22.70
N PRO A 123 -3.65 -10.20 23.39
CA PRO A 123 -3.42 -8.90 24.01
C PRO A 123 -3.62 -7.80 22.96
N ALA A 124 -4.78 -7.15 23.05
CA ALA A 124 -5.00 -5.84 22.54
C ALA A 124 -3.88 -4.97 23.12
N ASN A 125 -3.28 -4.13 22.30
CA ASN A 125 -2.32 -3.07 22.66
C ASN A 125 -0.83 -3.30 22.42
N ALA A 126 -0.44 -4.02 21.37
CA ALA A 126 0.87 -3.73 20.76
C ALA A 126 0.72 -3.52 19.25
N SER A 127 -0.26 -2.68 18.86
CA SER A 127 -0.09 -1.95 17.61
C SER A 127 0.78 -0.75 17.92
N PHE A 128 1.83 -0.53 17.14
CA PHE A 128 2.58 0.73 17.21
C PHE A 128 1.78 1.91 16.62
N TRP A 129 0.60 1.62 16.03
CA TRP A 129 -0.29 2.58 15.41
C TRP A 129 -1.33 3.13 16.38
N ASP A 130 -1.57 4.43 16.27
CA ASP A 130 -2.62 5.15 16.97
C ASP A 130 -3.35 6.06 15.97
N ASP A 131 -4.67 6.22 16.10
CA ASP A 131 -5.47 7.04 15.17
C ASP A 131 -5.10 8.53 15.23
N SER A 132 -4.31 8.99 16.21
CA SER A 132 -3.69 10.32 16.20
C SER A 132 -2.68 10.52 15.08
N LEU A 133 -2.27 9.46 14.36
CA LEU A 133 -1.41 9.52 13.19
C LEU A 133 -2.19 9.73 11.87
N LEU A 134 -3.53 9.70 11.89
CA LEU A 134 -4.35 9.94 10.70
C LEU A 134 -4.22 11.38 10.21
N ILE A 135 -3.90 11.59 8.95
CA ILE A 135 -3.75 12.92 8.36
C ILE A 135 -5.03 13.41 7.68
N GLY A 136 -6.07 12.57 7.59
CA GLY A 136 -7.36 12.93 6.99
C GLY A 136 -7.36 12.81 5.47
N HIS A 137 -6.33 12.17 4.89
CA HIS A 137 -6.27 11.84 3.47
C HIS A 137 -6.50 10.34 3.30
N GLY A 138 -7.72 9.95 2.90
CA GLY A 138 -8.21 8.57 2.99
C GLY A 138 -7.27 7.48 2.44
N VAL A 139 -6.63 7.71 1.29
CA VAL A 139 -5.67 6.74 0.72
C VAL A 139 -4.38 6.65 1.54
N ILE A 140 -3.87 7.79 2.04
CA ILE A 140 -2.63 7.83 2.82
C ILE A 140 -2.87 7.21 4.20
N ASP A 141 -3.99 7.54 4.84
CA ASP A 141 -4.40 6.97 6.12
C ASP A 141 -4.54 5.44 6.06
N GLU A 142 -5.08 4.90 4.95
CA GLU A 142 -5.15 3.45 4.74
C GLU A 142 -3.77 2.83 4.48
N GLN A 143 -2.88 3.52 3.77
CA GLN A 143 -1.50 3.06 3.56
C GLN A 143 -0.71 3.04 4.86
N HIS A 144 -0.84 4.06 5.71
CA HIS A 144 -0.21 4.06 7.02
C HIS A 144 -0.71 2.90 7.90
N LYS A 145 -2.02 2.64 7.90
CA LYS A 145 -2.61 1.46 8.57
C LYS A 145 -2.06 0.15 8.00
N ALA A 146 -1.89 0.05 6.68
CA ALA A 146 -1.32 -1.14 6.06
C ALA A 146 0.15 -1.35 6.47
N ILE A 147 0.94 -0.28 6.58
CA ILE A 147 2.33 -0.32 7.07
C ILE A 147 2.35 -0.79 8.53
N ALA A 148 1.50 -0.22 9.39
CA ALA A 148 1.37 -0.63 10.77
C ALA A 148 0.99 -2.11 10.92
N GLN A 149 0.00 -2.59 10.18
CA GLN A 149 -0.43 -3.99 10.23
C GLN A 149 0.68 -4.96 9.79
N LEU A 150 1.49 -4.56 8.80
CA LEU A 150 2.67 -5.33 8.42
C LEU A 150 3.68 -5.41 9.57
N GLY A 151 3.83 -4.33 10.35
CA GLY A 151 4.63 -4.31 11.57
C GLY A 151 4.12 -5.16 12.71
N ASP A 152 2.81 -5.09 12.98
CA ASP A 152 2.17 -5.92 13.99
C ASP A 152 2.31 -7.40 13.66
N ARG A 153 2.42 -7.75 12.37
CA ARG A 153 2.77 -9.10 11.94
C ARG A 153 4.24 -9.44 12.21
N MET A 154 5.17 -8.51 11.96
CA MET A 154 6.59 -8.70 12.28
C MET A 154 6.80 -9.02 13.77
N LEU A 155 6.07 -8.33 14.65
CA LEU A 155 6.11 -8.57 16.10
C LEU A 155 5.53 -9.91 16.54
N ARG A 156 4.68 -10.54 15.73
CA ARG A 156 4.10 -11.87 16.04
C ARG A 156 5.07 -13.01 15.77
N GLU A 157 6.07 -12.79 14.91
CA GLU A 157 7.12 -13.77 14.60
C GLU A 157 8.52 -13.17 14.82
N PRO A 158 8.84 -12.66 16.03
CA PRO A 158 10.05 -11.87 16.26
C PRO A 158 11.33 -12.70 16.08
N ALA A 159 11.27 -14.01 16.27
CA ALA A 159 12.40 -14.92 16.10
C ALA A 159 12.62 -15.37 14.64
N LEU A 160 11.81 -14.90 13.68
CA LEU A 160 11.95 -15.29 12.28
C LEU A 160 13.29 -14.81 11.71
N PRO A 161 14.16 -15.70 11.20
CA PRO A 161 15.43 -15.29 10.63
C PRO A 161 15.21 -14.45 9.37
N LEU A 162 15.89 -13.30 9.27
CA LEU A 162 15.81 -12.44 8.09
C LEU A 162 16.40 -13.11 6.83
N SER A 163 17.38 -14.00 7.03
CA SER A 163 17.99 -14.80 5.96
C SER A 163 17.09 -15.91 5.43
N SER A 164 15.96 -16.19 6.08
CA SER A 164 14.97 -17.15 5.56
C SER A 164 14.21 -16.53 4.39
N ASP A 165 13.67 -17.37 3.50
CA ASP A 165 12.80 -16.89 2.41
C ASP A 165 11.62 -16.07 2.93
N ALA A 166 11.06 -16.44 4.09
CA ALA A 166 9.99 -15.70 4.72
C ALA A 166 10.48 -14.31 5.16
N GLY A 167 11.57 -14.23 5.93
CA GLY A 167 12.18 -12.98 6.38
C GLY A 167 12.56 -12.03 5.24
N SER A 168 13.14 -12.57 4.17
CA SER A 168 13.52 -11.80 2.98
C SER A 168 12.30 -11.24 2.24
N ARG A 169 11.24 -12.04 2.10
CA ARG A 169 9.96 -11.56 1.54
C ARG A 169 9.35 -10.46 2.40
N PHE A 170 9.41 -10.56 3.72
CA PHE A 170 8.90 -9.52 4.62
C PHE A 170 9.60 -8.17 4.41
N LEU A 171 10.93 -8.14 4.41
CA LEU A 171 11.69 -6.91 4.18
C LEU A 171 11.40 -6.30 2.80
N HIS A 172 11.31 -7.14 1.78
CA HIS A 172 10.97 -6.71 0.44
C HIS A 172 9.55 -6.13 0.36
N ASP A 173 8.56 -6.77 0.99
CA ASP A 173 7.18 -6.28 1.02
C ASP A 173 7.07 -4.97 1.81
N PHE A 174 7.81 -4.83 2.92
CA PHE A 174 7.88 -3.60 3.70
C PHE A 174 8.47 -2.44 2.90
N TYR A 175 9.65 -2.64 2.29
CA TYR A 175 10.27 -1.63 1.42
C TYR A 175 9.31 -1.17 0.33
N ARG A 176 8.67 -2.11 -0.37
CA ARG A 176 7.73 -1.79 -1.45
C ARG A 176 6.52 -1.01 -0.98
N LEU A 177 6.01 -1.31 0.22
CA LEU A 177 4.87 -0.58 0.78
C LEU A 177 5.25 0.86 1.15
N VAL A 178 6.40 1.04 1.80
CA VAL A 178 6.91 2.37 2.17
C VAL A 178 7.21 3.21 0.93
N ALA A 179 7.89 2.64 -0.07
CA ALA A 179 8.17 3.33 -1.33
C ALA A 179 6.88 3.74 -2.06
N LEU A 180 5.88 2.86 -2.08
CA LEU A 180 4.56 3.16 -2.66
C LEU A 180 3.87 4.30 -1.93
N HIS A 181 3.85 4.24 -0.60
CA HIS A 181 3.24 5.26 0.25
C HIS A 181 3.88 6.63 0.00
N PHE A 182 5.21 6.69 -0.06
CA PHE A 182 5.92 7.92 -0.39
C PHE A 182 5.53 8.45 -1.77
N GLU A 183 5.48 7.62 -2.80
CA GLU A 183 5.04 8.04 -4.14
C GLU A 183 3.62 8.66 -4.10
N THR A 184 2.67 8.01 -3.41
CA THR A 184 1.32 8.53 -3.19
C THR A 184 1.33 9.90 -2.51
N GLU A 185 2.12 10.03 -1.45
CA GLU A 185 2.22 11.25 -0.66
C GLU A 185 2.84 12.38 -1.49
N GLU A 186 3.93 12.14 -2.19
CA GLU A 186 4.56 13.15 -3.04
C GLU A 186 3.60 13.69 -4.09
N ILE A 187 2.79 12.81 -4.66
CA ILE A 187 1.78 13.22 -5.62
C ILE A 187 0.66 14.03 -4.95
N ALA A 188 0.20 13.62 -3.78
CA ALA A 188 -0.78 14.38 -2.99
C ALA A 188 -0.23 15.78 -2.62
N MET A 189 1.01 15.86 -2.18
CA MET A 189 1.70 17.11 -1.85
C MET A 189 1.83 18.05 -3.05
N ARG A 190 2.17 17.52 -4.23
CA ARG A 190 2.19 18.32 -5.48
C ARG A 190 0.80 18.88 -5.80
N ARG A 191 -0.27 18.10 -5.62
CA ARG A 191 -1.66 18.56 -5.80
C ARG A 191 -2.07 19.63 -4.79
N MET A 192 -1.58 19.55 -3.56
CA MET A 192 -1.78 20.56 -2.52
C MET A 192 -0.98 21.86 -2.80
N GLN A 193 -0.12 21.88 -3.83
CA GLN A 193 0.70 23.03 -4.22
C GLN A 193 1.55 23.55 -3.05
N LEU A 194 2.14 22.63 -2.28
CA LEU A 194 3.00 22.99 -1.17
C LEU A 194 4.26 23.74 -1.65
N PRO A 195 4.85 24.58 -0.78
CA PRO A 195 6.06 25.31 -1.11
C PRO A 195 7.20 24.38 -1.59
N PRO A 196 7.99 24.76 -2.61
CA PRO A 196 9.03 23.90 -3.17
C PRO A 196 10.09 23.43 -2.16
N ASP A 197 10.40 24.25 -1.15
CA ASP A 197 11.30 23.93 -0.06
C ASP A 197 10.73 22.85 0.87
N VAL A 198 9.42 22.90 1.15
CA VAL A 198 8.71 21.87 1.92
C VAL A 198 8.66 20.56 1.14
N LEU A 199 8.32 20.61 -0.16
CA LEU A 199 8.34 19.44 -1.05
C LEU A 199 9.73 18.79 -1.05
N LYS A 200 10.78 19.60 -1.24
CA LYS A 200 12.15 19.10 -1.30
C LYS A 200 12.56 18.44 0.02
N ALA A 201 12.30 19.08 1.15
CA ALA A 201 12.67 18.54 2.46
C ALA A 201 12.00 17.18 2.72
N HIS A 202 10.72 17.05 2.34
CA HIS A 202 9.96 15.80 2.48
C HIS A 202 10.49 14.70 1.55
N PHE A 203 10.79 15.03 0.28
CA PHE A 203 11.30 14.03 -0.68
C PHE A 203 12.74 13.59 -0.35
N ASP A 204 13.56 14.51 0.16
CA ASP A 204 14.90 14.19 0.67
C ASP A 204 14.79 13.20 1.85
N GLU A 205 13.80 13.41 2.74
CA GLU A 205 13.54 12.48 3.85
C GLU A 205 13.09 11.11 3.34
N HIS A 206 12.13 11.04 2.41
CA HIS A 206 11.74 9.76 1.78
C HIS A 206 12.95 8.99 1.24
N SER A 207 13.84 9.67 0.54
CA SER A 207 15.06 9.08 -0.03
C SER A 207 15.97 8.54 1.08
N ARG A 208 16.18 9.32 2.14
CA ARG A 208 16.97 8.90 3.32
C ARG A 208 16.39 7.66 3.98
N LEU A 209 15.06 7.59 4.09
CA LEU A 209 14.35 6.47 4.71
C LEU A 209 14.44 5.19 3.90
N LEU A 210 14.25 5.28 2.58
CA LEU A 210 14.41 4.14 1.68
C LEU A 210 15.85 3.61 1.69
N ASP A 211 16.84 4.50 1.67
CA ASP A 211 18.26 4.13 1.80
C ASP A 211 18.54 3.41 3.12
N GLN A 212 17.95 3.88 4.22
CA GLN A 212 18.06 3.23 5.53
C GLN A 212 17.45 1.81 5.52
N ILE A 213 16.27 1.63 4.91
CA ILE A 213 15.63 0.31 4.78
C ILE A 213 16.50 -0.64 3.93
N VAL A 214 17.09 -0.15 2.84
CA VAL A 214 18.01 -0.94 2.00
C VAL A 214 19.28 -1.31 2.76
N SER A 215 19.82 -0.40 3.56
CA SER A 215 21.05 -0.64 4.33
C SER A 215 20.90 -1.85 5.26
N TYR A 216 19.73 -2.00 5.90
CA TYR A 216 19.39 -3.18 6.68
C TYR A 216 19.54 -4.47 5.86
N SER A 217 18.91 -4.54 4.68
CA SER A 217 19.02 -5.71 3.78
C SER A 217 20.47 -6.05 3.37
N VAL A 218 21.28 -5.02 3.08
CA VAL A 218 22.68 -5.18 2.66
C VAL A 218 23.58 -5.64 3.82
N ASP A 219 23.44 -5.02 4.99
CA ASP A 219 24.25 -5.34 6.16
C ASP A 219 23.97 -6.77 6.66
N PHE A 220 22.73 -7.24 6.54
CA PHE A 220 22.38 -8.62 6.91
C PHE A 220 22.99 -9.66 5.98
N SER A 221 23.08 -9.34 4.69
CA SER A 221 23.72 -10.23 3.71
C SER A 221 25.22 -10.38 3.95
N ARG A 222 25.84 -9.44 4.69
CA ARG A 222 27.29 -9.42 4.97
C ARG A 222 27.66 -9.87 6.39
N SER A 223 26.71 -9.86 7.32
CA SER A 223 26.92 -10.25 8.71
C SER A 223 26.95 -11.78 8.86
N ARG A 224 27.80 -12.29 9.78
CA ARG A 224 27.78 -13.71 10.20
C ARG A 224 26.77 -13.99 11.31
N GLU A 225 26.12 -12.96 11.81
CA GLU A 225 25.14 -13.04 12.89
C GLU A 225 23.75 -13.28 12.30
N ILE A 226 23.03 -14.25 12.87
CA ILE A 226 21.65 -14.54 12.47
C ILE A 226 20.77 -13.44 13.07
N LYS A 227 20.43 -12.44 12.26
CA LYS A 227 19.46 -11.42 12.65
C LYS A 227 18.04 -11.89 12.41
N THR A 228 17.17 -11.48 13.30
CA THR A 228 15.76 -11.82 13.32
C THR A 228 14.91 -10.60 12.98
N VAL A 229 13.65 -10.85 12.63
CA VAL A 229 12.67 -9.79 12.41
C VAL A 229 12.57 -8.87 13.64
N GLY A 230 12.59 -9.42 14.85
CA GLY A 230 12.52 -8.66 16.09
C GLY A 230 13.64 -7.63 16.24
N ASP A 231 14.85 -7.97 15.80
CA ASP A 231 16.04 -7.10 15.93
C ASP A 231 15.93 -5.79 15.15
N ILE A 232 15.09 -5.74 14.11
CA ILE A 232 14.99 -4.60 13.20
C ILE A 232 13.64 -3.91 13.26
N THR A 233 12.63 -4.57 13.85
CA THR A 233 11.25 -4.11 13.82
C THR A 233 11.13 -2.76 14.51
N GLN A 234 11.68 -2.62 15.72
CA GLN A 234 11.59 -1.37 16.47
C GLN A 234 12.24 -0.20 15.73
N ASP A 235 13.40 -0.43 15.11
CA ASP A 235 14.12 0.61 14.36
C ASP A 235 13.38 1.01 13.08
N LEU A 236 12.88 0.03 12.32
CA LEU A 236 12.11 0.30 11.09
C LEU A 236 10.82 1.06 11.36
N PHE A 237 10.07 0.66 12.39
CA PHE A 237 8.81 1.33 12.72
C PHE A 237 9.01 2.67 13.42
N GLY A 238 10.03 2.80 14.27
CA GLY A 238 10.38 4.08 14.87
C GLY A 238 10.65 5.14 13.80
N VAL A 239 11.39 4.77 12.77
CA VAL A 239 11.70 5.63 11.63
C VAL A 239 10.44 6.05 10.83
N ILE A 240 9.51 5.13 10.59
CA ILE A 240 8.24 5.48 9.91
C ILE A 240 7.35 6.37 10.80
N ILE A 241 7.27 6.09 12.10
CA ILE A 241 6.47 6.92 13.02
C ILE A 241 7.05 8.32 13.11
N ASP A 242 8.38 8.44 13.22
CA ASP A 242 9.08 9.72 13.23
C ASP A 242 8.81 10.51 11.93
N HIS A 243 8.79 9.84 10.78
CA HIS A 243 8.40 10.44 9.50
C HIS A 243 6.98 11.01 9.56
N VAL A 244 5.99 10.16 9.89
CA VAL A 244 4.58 10.57 9.95
C VAL A 244 4.38 11.74 10.91
N VAL A 245 5.02 11.72 12.08
CA VAL A 245 4.88 12.76 13.09
C VAL A 245 5.51 14.08 12.65
N ASN A 246 6.70 14.04 12.04
CA ASN A 246 7.45 15.26 11.71
C ASN A 246 7.10 15.83 10.33
N PHE A 247 6.57 15.02 9.42
CA PHE A 247 6.29 15.40 8.04
C PHE A 247 4.78 15.28 7.72
N ASP A 248 4.22 14.07 7.72
CA ASP A 248 2.88 13.79 7.18
C ASP A 248 1.77 14.49 7.97
N LEU A 249 1.89 14.57 9.31
CA LEU A 249 0.94 15.31 10.14
C LEU A 249 0.83 16.80 9.73
N GLY A 250 1.90 17.35 9.15
CA GLY A 250 1.91 18.71 8.58
C GLY A 250 1.02 18.87 7.35
N LEU A 251 0.65 17.76 6.69
CA LEU A 251 -0.24 17.72 5.53
C LEU A 251 -1.73 17.74 5.89
N ARG A 252 -2.06 17.62 7.19
CA ARG A 252 -3.45 17.66 7.65
C ARG A 252 -4.17 18.89 7.09
N PRO A 253 -5.35 18.73 6.46
CA PRO A 253 -6.15 19.87 6.03
C PRO A 253 -6.41 20.77 7.23
N ARG A 254 -5.86 21.99 7.22
CA ARG A 254 -6.22 22.97 8.24
C ARG A 254 -7.68 23.33 8.01
N ASN A 255 -8.53 23.09 9.00
CA ASN A 255 -9.90 23.62 8.97
C ASN A 255 -9.81 25.15 8.85
N LEU A 256 -10.05 25.68 7.65
CA LEU A 256 -10.29 27.10 7.41
C LEU A 256 -11.71 27.40 7.91
N SER A 257 -11.91 27.32 9.22
CA SER A 257 -13.14 27.73 9.90
C SER A 257 -12.83 28.28 11.29
N ALA A 258 -11.88 29.21 11.36
CA ALA A 258 -11.81 30.25 12.38
C ALA A 258 -10.69 31.23 11.99
N GLU A 259 -11.05 32.29 11.26
CA GLU A 259 -10.58 33.69 11.44
C GLU A 259 -11.26 34.61 10.42
#